data_AF-A0A7S0T537-F1
#
_entry.id   AF-A0A7S0T537-F1
#
_cell.length_a   1.000
_cell.length_b   1.000
_cell.length_c   1.000
_cell.angle_alpha   90.00
_cell.angle_beta   90.00
_cell.angle_gamma   90.00
#
_symmetry.space_group_name_H-M   'P 1'
#
loop_
_entity.id
_entity.type
_entity.pdbx_description
1 polymer ?
#
loop_
_entity_poly.entity_id
_entity_poly.type
_entity_poly.pdbx_seq_one_letter_code
_entity_poly.pdbx_strand_id
1 'polypeptide(L)'
;GNPERPHRARVYVLTYFFSSLTIERWRVLWGAVPIGWIVSSLVELFGMPICHTNVQVQSVADPREVAEFGFEGGPRRVSGVYQCTPGANPHLAFTRQQRVYLGETDLTHAELVAAIRALEDEWQAPSYNLLARNC
;
A
#
# COMPACT_ATOMS: atom_id res chain seq x y z
N GLY A 1 -18.68 21.37 -12.52
CA GLY A 1 -17.48 21.05 -13.31
C GLY A 1 -17.86 21.04 -14.78
N ASN A 2 -16.97 21.48 -15.66
CA ASN A 2 -17.20 21.48 -17.11
C ASN A 2 -17.24 20.01 -17.62
N PRO A 3 -18.34 19.55 -18.25
CA PRO A 3 -18.53 18.14 -18.65
C PRO A 3 -17.64 17.65 -19.80
N GLU A 4 -16.81 18.52 -20.40
CA GLU A 4 -16.01 18.17 -21.59
C GLU A 4 -14.57 17.73 -21.33
N ARG A 5 -14.09 17.71 -20.08
CA ARG A 5 -12.76 17.15 -19.80
C ARG A 5 -12.88 15.67 -19.49
N PRO A 6 -12.26 14.77 -20.27
CA PRO A 6 -12.20 13.37 -19.90
C PRO A 6 -11.57 13.26 -18.50
N HIS A 7 -12.25 12.56 -17.60
CA HIS A 7 -11.77 12.26 -16.25
C HIS A 7 -10.66 11.23 -16.33
N ARG A 8 -9.53 11.63 -16.90
CA ARG A 8 -8.38 10.76 -17.07
C ARG A 8 -7.51 10.84 -15.83
N ALA A 9 -7.14 9.68 -15.31
CA ALA A 9 -6.24 9.57 -14.17
C ALA A 9 -5.05 8.67 -14.51
N ARG A 10 -3.86 9.07 -14.05
CA ARG A 10 -2.64 8.28 -14.16
C ARG A 10 -2.54 7.33 -12.98
N VAL A 11 -2.23 6.08 -13.27
CA VAL A 11 -2.08 5.00 -12.30
C VAL A 11 -0.60 4.71 -12.11
N TYR A 12 -0.20 4.56 -10.86
CA TYR A 12 1.17 4.27 -10.46
C TYR A 12 1.19 3.15 -9.42
N VAL A 13 2.25 2.37 -9.43
CA VAL A 13 2.65 1.54 -8.29
C VAL A 13 3.64 2.34 -7.47
N LEU A 14 3.32 2.53 -6.20
CA LEU A 14 4.25 3.07 -5.20
C LEU A 14 4.88 1.91 -4.46
N THR A 15 6.19 1.81 -4.56
CA THR A 15 6.99 0.80 -3.87
C THR A 15 7.72 1.47 -2.71
N TYR A 16 7.48 0.95 -1.52
CA TYR A 16 8.11 1.33 -0.27
C TYR A 16 9.16 0.28 0.09
N PHE A 17 10.40 0.71 0.26
CA PHE A 17 11.52 -0.17 0.60
C PHE A 17 11.77 -0.11 2.10
N PHE A 18 11.50 -1.22 2.79
CA PHE A 18 11.80 -1.36 4.21
C PHE A 18 13.24 -1.82 4.41
N SER A 19 13.75 -1.47 5.58
CA SER A 19 14.89 -2.16 6.18
C SER A 19 14.39 -3.03 7.34
N SER A 20 15.02 -4.18 7.60
CA SER A 20 14.81 -5.02 8.77
C SER A 20 14.86 -4.22 10.07
N LEU A 21 15.69 -3.15 10.12
CA LEU A 21 15.81 -2.20 11.22
C LEU A 21 14.51 -1.41 11.50
N THR A 22 13.63 -1.25 10.51
CA THR A 22 12.35 -0.54 10.65
C THR A 22 11.20 -1.42 11.12
N ILE A 23 11.37 -2.74 11.08
CA ILE A 23 10.33 -3.72 11.44
C ILE A 23 10.21 -3.90 12.98
N GLU A 24 11.16 -3.40 13.77
CA GLU A 24 11.33 -3.82 15.18
C GLU A 24 11.07 -2.79 16.30
N ARG A 25 10.39 -1.67 16.05
CA ARG A 25 10.20 -0.67 17.11
C ARG A 25 9.00 -0.86 18.04
N TRP A 26 8.17 -1.88 17.85
CA TRP A 26 6.98 -2.10 18.69
C TRP A 26 6.96 -3.51 19.31
N ARG A 27 7.40 -3.56 20.58
CA ARG A 27 7.51 -4.71 21.51
C ARG A 27 8.62 -5.68 21.11
N VAL A 28 9.64 -5.91 21.95
CA VAL A 28 9.52 -6.73 23.16
C VAL A 28 10.47 -6.22 24.27
N LEU A 29 9.88 -5.67 25.35
CA LEU A 29 10.38 -5.95 26.70
C LEU A 29 10.08 -7.46 26.90
N TRP A 30 11.09 -8.29 27.19
CA TRP A 30 11.02 -9.78 27.40
C TRP A 30 11.35 -10.73 26.22
N GLY A 31 12.59 -10.67 25.69
CA GLY A 31 13.42 -11.87 25.50
C GLY A 31 13.11 -12.90 24.39
N ALA A 32 12.22 -12.65 23.43
CA ALA A 32 12.06 -13.54 22.26
C ALA A 32 12.28 -12.75 20.96
N VAL A 33 13.31 -13.11 20.19
CA VAL A 33 13.52 -12.58 18.84
C VAL A 33 12.36 -13.05 17.96
N PRO A 34 11.53 -12.14 17.43
CA PRO A 34 10.39 -12.55 16.61
C PRO A 34 10.89 -13.21 15.32
N ILE A 35 10.31 -14.35 14.94
CA ILE A 35 10.66 -15.09 13.71
C ILE A 35 10.64 -14.18 12.48
N GLY A 36 9.76 -13.16 12.46
CA GLY A 36 9.70 -12.16 11.40
C GLY A 36 11.00 -11.35 11.21
N TRP A 37 11.77 -11.11 12.29
CA TRP A 37 13.05 -10.42 12.21
C TRP A 37 14.17 -11.31 11.64
N ILE A 38 14.16 -12.60 11.97
CA ILE A 38 15.12 -13.56 11.40
C ILE A 38 14.87 -13.73 9.90
N VAL A 39 13.61 -13.88 9.50
CA VAL A 39 13.24 -14.04 8.09
C VAL A 39 13.54 -12.75 7.31
N SER A 40 13.21 -11.58 7.84
CA SER A 40 13.52 -10.30 7.19
C SER A 40 15.03 -10.09 7.02
N SER A 41 15.82 -10.38 8.06
CA SER A 41 17.28 -10.28 8.03
C SER A 41 17.90 -11.26 7.03
N LEU A 42 17.37 -12.48 6.89
CA LEU A 42 17.83 -13.45 5.90
C LEU A 42 17.51 -13.00 4.46
N VAL A 43 16.30 -12.49 4.22
CA VAL A 43 15.89 -11.95 2.91
C VAL A 43 16.81 -10.80 2.49
N GLU A 44 17.14 -9.90 3.41
CA GLU A 44 18.11 -8.82 3.16
C GLU A 44 19.53 -9.33 2.93
N LEU A 45 19.98 -10.35 3.68
CA LEU A 45 21.30 -10.96 3.50
C LEU A 45 21.48 -11.56 2.10
N PHE A 46 20.39 -12.08 1.50
CA PHE A 46 20.38 -12.54 0.11
C PHE A 46 20.16 -11.42 -0.92
N GLY A 47 20.20 -10.15 -0.48
CA GLY A 47 20.08 -8.98 -1.35
C GLY A 47 18.67 -8.70 -1.87
N MET A 48 17.65 -9.36 -1.31
CA MET A 48 16.26 -9.14 -1.71
C MET A 48 15.64 -8.00 -0.89
N PRO A 49 15.12 -6.94 -1.51
CA PRO A 49 14.48 -5.86 -0.77
C PRO A 49 13.12 -6.29 -0.23
N ILE A 50 12.83 -5.94 1.02
CA ILE A 50 11.49 -6.07 1.59
C ILE A 50 10.68 -4.88 1.11
N CYS A 51 9.67 -5.16 0.29
CA CYS A 51 8.86 -4.14 -0.35
C CYS A 51 7.41 -4.20 0.13
N HIS A 52 6.78 -3.04 0.20
CA HIS A 52 5.32 -2.92 0.20
C HIS A 52 4.91 -2.08 -0.99
N THR A 53 3.80 -2.44 -1.62
CA THR A 53 3.28 -1.76 -2.78
C THR A 53 1.88 -1.27 -2.56
N ASN A 54 1.64 -0.03 -2.98
CA ASN A 54 0.31 0.55 -3.06
C ASN A 54 0.03 1.03 -4.47
N VAL A 55 -1.25 1.17 -4.80
CA VAL A 55 -1.71 1.76 -6.05
C VAL A 55 -2.03 3.23 -5.79
N GLN A 56 -1.35 4.12 -6.49
CA GLN A 56 -1.68 5.54 -6.49
C GLN A 56 -2.36 5.93 -7.78
N VAL A 57 -3.40 6.74 -7.65
CA VAL A 57 -4.08 7.36 -8.78
C VAL A 57 -4.00 8.87 -8.65
N GLN A 58 -3.63 9.53 -9.75
CA GLN A 58 -3.51 10.99 -9.83
C GLN A 58 -4.33 11.50 -11.01
N SER A 59 -5.21 12.46 -10.76
CA SER A 59 -5.98 13.13 -11.82
C SER A 59 -5.07 13.88 -12.80
N VAL A 60 -5.34 13.75 -14.11
CA VAL A 60 -4.65 14.53 -15.16
C VAL A 60 -5.17 15.97 -15.17
N ALA A 61 -6.44 16.18 -14.80
CA ALA A 61 -7.07 17.49 -14.79
C ALA A 61 -6.65 18.35 -13.60
N ASP A 62 -6.48 17.73 -12.43
CA ASP A 62 -5.92 18.36 -11.22
C ASP A 62 -4.85 17.46 -10.59
N PRO A 63 -3.54 17.69 -10.84
CA PRO A 63 -2.47 16.88 -10.28
C PRO A 63 -2.41 16.85 -8.74
N ARG A 64 -3.13 17.73 -8.04
CA ARG A 64 -3.23 17.72 -6.57
C ARG A 64 -4.23 16.67 -6.06
N GLU A 65 -5.15 16.23 -6.92
CA GLU A 65 -6.09 15.17 -6.61
C GLU A 65 -5.38 13.82 -6.76
N VAL A 66 -4.88 13.32 -5.64
CA VAL A 66 -4.17 12.06 -5.54
C VAL A 66 -4.79 11.20 -4.45
N ALA A 67 -5.00 9.92 -4.77
CA ALA A 67 -5.44 8.92 -3.83
C ALA A 67 -4.48 7.72 -3.87
N GLU A 68 -4.25 7.13 -2.71
CA GLU A 68 -3.45 5.92 -2.57
C GLU A 68 -4.31 4.83 -1.95
N PHE A 69 -4.19 3.62 -2.49
CA PHE A 69 -4.93 2.44 -2.09
C PHE A 69 -3.96 1.32 -1.78
N GLY A 70 -4.22 0.58 -0.71
CA GLY A 70 -3.38 -0.53 -0.28
C GLY A 70 -4.17 -1.58 0.47
N PHE A 71 -3.49 -2.68 0.77
CA PHE A 71 -4.01 -3.76 1.60
C PHE A 71 -3.07 -4.06 2.77
N GLU A 72 -3.61 -4.05 3.98
CA GLU A 72 -2.88 -4.27 5.22
C GLU A 72 -3.51 -5.39 6.05
N GLY A 73 -2.63 -6.16 6.71
CA GLY A 73 -3.03 -7.21 7.63
C GLY A 73 -3.35 -6.70 9.03
N GLY A 74 -4.28 -7.37 9.71
CA GLY A 74 -4.62 -7.03 11.08
C GLY A 74 -5.51 -8.08 11.76
N PRO A 75 -5.52 -8.14 13.11
CA PRO A 75 -6.30 -9.14 13.84
C PRO A 75 -7.80 -8.80 13.91
N ARG A 76 -8.20 -7.58 13.49
CA ARG A 76 -9.59 -7.12 13.53
C ARG A 76 -10.34 -7.64 12.30
N ARG A 77 -11.58 -8.08 12.49
CA ARG A 77 -12.49 -8.48 11.40
C ARG A 77 -13.10 -7.25 10.71
N VAL A 78 -12.24 -6.51 10.02
CA VAL A 78 -12.55 -5.34 9.22
C VAL A 78 -11.88 -5.49 7.86
N SER A 79 -12.29 -4.70 6.88
CA SER A 79 -11.56 -4.61 5.61
C SER A 79 -10.08 -4.32 5.87
N GLY A 80 -9.18 -5.03 5.18
CA GLY A 80 -7.76 -4.69 5.15
C GLY A 80 -7.45 -3.68 4.05
N VAL A 81 -8.40 -3.46 3.13
CA VAL A 81 -8.30 -2.46 2.07
C VAL A 81 -8.46 -1.07 2.68
N TYR A 82 -7.59 -0.15 2.31
CA TYR A 82 -7.64 1.22 2.78
C TYR A 82 -7.42 2.21 1.64
N GLN A 83 -7.87 3.44 1.88
CA GLN A 83 -7.54 4.62 1.09
C GLN A 83 -6.84 5.64 2.00
N CYS A 84 -5.74 6.22 1.54
CA CYS A 84 -5.08 7.31 2.23
C CYS A 84 -4.56 8.37 1.26
N THR A 85 -4.20 9.52 1.80
CA THR A 85 -3.41 10.52 1.07
C THR A 85 -1.99 9.99 0.89
N PRO A 86 -1.32 10.22 -0.24
CA PRO A 86 0.06 9.79 -0.42
C PRO A 86 0.99 10.22 0.71
N GLY A 87 1.79 9.29 1.21
CA GLY A 87 2.71 9.54 2.33
C GLY A 87 2.03 9.76 3.70
N ALA A 88 0.70 9.68 3.78
CA ALA A 88 -0.03 9.79 5.05
C ALA A 88 -0.08 8.46 5.83
N ASN A 89 0.34 7.35 5.23
CA ASN A 89 0.51 6.10 5.98
C ASN A 89 1.75 6.23 6.89
N PRO A 90 1.57 6.32 8.22
CA PRO A 90 2.69 6.55 9.15
C PRO A 90 3.68 5.40 9.17
N HIS A 91 3.28 4.19 8.77
CA HIS A 91 4.17 3.03 8.64
C HIS A 91 5.12 3.14 7.45
N LEU A 92 4.78 3.98 6.47
CA LEU A 92 5.49 4.11 5.19
C LEU A 92 6.20 5.46 5.03
N ALA A 93 5.83 6.45 5.85
CA ALA A 93 6.23 7.86 5.72
C ALA A 93 7.76 8.10 5.71
N PHE A 94 8.56 7.20 6.31
CA PHE A 94 10.02 7.33 6.40
C PHE A 94 10.79 6.32 5.54
N THR A 95 10.10 5.51 4.74
CA THR A 95 10.74 4.53 3.86
C THR A 95 11.16 5.17 2.55
N ARG A 96 12.20 4.63 1.90
CA ARG A 96 12.54 5.04 0.54
C ARG A 96 11.38 4.66 -0.37
N GLN A 97 10.98 5.57 -1.25
CA GLN A 97 9.86 5.38 -2.17
C GLN A 97 10.32 5.37 -3.62
N GLN A 98 9.72 4.50 -4.43
CA GLN A 98 9.80 4.54 -5.88
C GLN A 98 8.39 4.54 -6.46
N ARG A 99 8.16 5.40 -7.46
CA ARG A 99 6.89 5.52 -8.14
C ARG A 99 7.05 5.05 -9.58
N VAL A 100 6.30 4.02 -9.97
CA VAL A 100 6.35 3.41 -11.29
C VAL A 100 5.03 3.66 -12.00
N TYR A 101 5.07 4.26 -13.19
CA TYR A 101 3.88 4.52 -14.00
C TYR A 101 3.36 3.23 -14.63
N LEU A 102 2.08 2.92 -14.43
CA LEU A 102 1.43 1.77 -15.04
C LEU A 102 0.63 2.12 -16.29
N GLY A 103 0.07 3.34 -16.34
CA GLY A 103 -0.82 3.73 -17.43
C GLY A 103 -1.83 4.79 -17.00
N GLU A 104 -2.85 4.95 -17.85
CA GLU A 104 -3.96 5.86 -17.63
C GLU A 104 -5.28 5.08 -17.60
N THR A 105 -6.25 5.59 -16.84
CA THR A 105 -7.63 5.11 -16.79
C THR A 105 -8.58 6.28 -17.00
N ASP A 106 -9.74 6.02 -17.60
CA ASP A 106 -10.81 7.01 -17.75
C ASP A 106 -11.84 6.92 -16.61
N LEU A 107 -11.57 6.08 -15.58
CA LEU A 107 -12.37 6.03 -14.37
C LEU A 107 -12.22 7.31 -13.54
N THR A 108 -13.35 7.83 -13.09
CA THR A 108 -13.42 8.90 -12.10
C THR A 108 -12.91 8.42 -10.73
N HIS A 109 -12.56 9.36 -9.85
CA HIS A 109 -12.22 9.04 -8.46
C HIS A 109 -13.34 8.24 -7.77
N ALA A 110 -14.60 8.59 -8.00
CA ALA A 110 -15.75 7.90 -7.40
C ALA A 110 -15.87 6.45 -7.89
N GLU A 111 -15.64 6.20 -9.18
CA GLU A 111 -15.66 4.84 -9.75
C GLU A 111 -14.48 4.00 -9.25
N LEU A 112 -13.30 4.60 -9.09
CA LEU A 112 -12.15 3.93 -8.48
C LEU A 112 -12.42 3.55 -7.03
N VAL A 113 -12.95 4.48 -6.23
CA VAL A 113 -13.33 4.18 -4.84
C VAL A 113 -14.39 3.09 -4.78
N ALA A 114 -15.37 3.10 -5.69
CA ALA A 114 -16.38 2.05 -5.77
C ALA A 114 -15.77 0.68 -6.14
N ALA A 115 -14.83 0.64 -7.09
CA ALA A 115 -14.12 -0.59 -7.46
C ALA A 115 -13.30 -1.16 -6.30
N ILE A 116 -12.61 -0.30 -5.54
CA ILE A 116 -11.85 -0.69 -4.35
C ILE A 116 -12.77 -1.17 -3.23
N ARG A 117 -13.90 -0.48 -3.01
CA ARG A 117 -14.91 -0.90 -2.02
C ARG A 117 -15.51 -2.27 -2.30
N ALA A 118 -15.67 -2.63 -3.58
CA ALA A 118 -16.16 -3.96 -3.97
C ALA A 118 -15.19 -5.09 -3.56
N LEU A 119 -13.93 -4.78 -3.27
CA LEU A 119 -12.94 -5.74 -2.78
C LEU A 119 -13.02 -5.95 -1.26
N GLU A 120 -13.62 -5.03 -0.49
CA GLU A 120 -13.57 -5.02 0.97
C GLU A 120 -14.11 -6.33 1.57
N ASP A 121 -15.19 -6.88 1.02
CA ASP A 121 -15.80 -8.12 1.52
C ASP A 121 -14.87 -9.33 1.42
N GLU A 122 -14.05 -9.41 0.37
CA GLU A 122 -13.12 -10.51 0.14
C GLU A 122 -11.74 -10.26 0.79
N TRP A 123 -11.30 -9.00 0.78
CA TRP A 123 -9.99 -8.55 1.26
C TRP A 123 -10.07 -8.04 2.69
N GLN A 124 -10.51 -8.92 3.59
CA GLN A 124 -10.56 -8.67 5.03
C GLN A 124 -9.15 -8.66 5.63
N ALA A 125 -8.86 -7.81 6.62
CA ALA A 125 -7.54 -7.71 7.24
C ALA A 125 -6.98 -9.05 7.80
N PRO A 126 -7.81 -9.98 8.34
CA PRO A 126 -7.32 -11.29 8.78
C PRO A 126 -6.95 -12.25 7.64
N SER A 127 -7.33 -11.96 6.38
CA SER A 127 -6.99 -12.79 5.22
C SER A 127 -5.60 -12.49 4.65
N TYR A 128 -4.91 -11.47 5.17
CA TYR A 128 -3.56 -11.11 4.75
C TYR A 128 -2.58 -12.27 4.97
N ASN A 129 -1.86 -12.61 3.91
CA ASN A 129 -0.79 -13.60 3.91
C ASN A 129 0.41 -13.04 3.16
N LEU A 130 1.57 -13.02 3.82
CA LEU A 130 2.79 -12.42 3.29
C LEU A 130 3.22 -12.97 1.91
N LEU A 131 2.88 -14.23 1.59
CA LEU A 131 3.31 -14.90 0.36
C LEU A 131 2.21 -15.01 -0.70
N ALA A 132 0.96 -15.22 -0.28
CA ALA A 132 -0.14 -15.59 -1.19
C ALA A 132 -1.21 -14.50 -1.35
N ARG A 133 -1.30 -13.54 -0.42
CA ARG A 133 -2.34 -12.50 -0.41
C ARG A 133 -1.84 -11.28 0.36
N ASN A 134 -1.02 -10.48 -0.28
CA ASN A 134 -0.34 -9.34 0.32
C ASN A 134 -0.74 -8.02 -0.37
N CYS A 135 -0.03 -6.96 -0.02
CA CYS A 135 -0.26 -5.57 -0.40
C CYS A 135 -0.25 -5.30 -1.91
#